data_AF-J2U8Q4-F1
#
_entry.id   AF-J2U8Q4-F1
#
_cell.length_a   1.000
_cell.length_b   1.000
_cell.length_c   1.000
_cell.angle_alpha   90.00
_cell.angle_beta   90.00
_cell.angle_gamma   90.00
#
_symmetry.space_group_name_H-M   'P 1'
#
loop_
_entity.id
_entity.type
_entity.pdbx_description
1 polymer ?
#
loop_
_entity_poly.entity_id
_entity_poly.type
_entity_poly.pdbx_seq_one_letter_code
_entity_poly.pdbx_strand_id
1 'polypeptide(L)'
;MTRMPPRTNVAGGRVAASRGVAFSASPVLQVAMPAWRSRVVLFVLFMAFFALAARALWLQGMSTDFLQKQGASRYARTLELPATRGKITDRNGQVLASSVPVKAIWAIPDDVQEAPKDKLRDLAKLLDMSDAELRKKLDSDRNFVYLKRQVEQDTADKIVKLGIAGIETRKEYKRFYPEGEVMAHVVGFTNVEDAGQDGMELGSQKTLAGVTGSRRV
;
A
#
# COMPACT_ATOMS: atom_id res chain seq x y z
N MET A 1 -99.24 46.40 73.18
CA MET A 1 -98.47 45.74 74.26
C MET A 1 -98.54 44.24 74.01
N THR A 2 -97.50 43.64 73.41
CA THR A 2 -97.00 42.25 73.59
C THR A 2 -95.98 41.92 72.49
N ARG A 3 -95.03 41.05 72.82
CA ARG A 3 -93.64 40.95 72.31
C ARG A 3 -93.49 40.23 70.96
N MET A 4 -92.46 40.59 70.19
CA MET A 4 -91.86 39.83 69.06
C MET A 4 -90.90 38.74 69.61
N PRO A 5 -90.66 37.58 68.94
CA PRO A 5 -89.65 37.43 67.84
C PRO A 5 -89.93 36.21 66.90
N PRO A 6 -88.98 35.64 66.12
CA PRO A 6 -88.03 36.18 65.14
C PRO A 6 -88.35 35.75 63.67
N ARG A 7 -87.69 36.35 62.69
CA ARG A 7 -87.74 35.96 61.27
C ARG A 7 -86.88 34.72 61.01
N THR A 8 -87.47 33.63 60.53
CA THR A 8 -86.77 32.50 59.93
C THR A 8 -86.29 32.91 58.53
N ASN A 9 -84.97 33.05 58.37
CA ASN A 9 -84.36 33.30 57.07
C ASN A 9 -84.18 31.95 56.36
N VAL A 10 -85.11 31.59 55.47
CA VAL A 10 -84.94 30.45 54.55
C VAL A 10 -83.94 30.90 53.49
N ALA A 11 -82.67 30.56 53.71
CA ALA A 11 -81.61 30.76 52.74
C ALA A 11 -81.90 29.91 51.48
N GLY A 12 -82.23 30.58 50.39
CA GLY A 12 -82.20 30.03 49.04
C GLY A 12 -80.78 29.58 48.72
N GLY A 13 -80.65 28.31 48.33
CA GLY A 13 -79.38 27.64 48.15
C GLY A 13 -78.54 28.20 47.01
N ARG A 14 -77.24 28.33 47.27
CA ARG A 14 -76.16 27.91 46.36
C ARG A 14 -75.01 27.38 47.20
N VAL A 15 -74.82 26.06 47.17
CA VAL A 15 -73.62 25.38 47.68
C VAL A 15 -73.14 24.45 46.59
N ALA A 16 -71.93 24.69 46.08
CA ALA A 16 -71.14 23.69 45.38
C ALA A 16 -69.75 23.73 45.99
N ALA A 17 -69.57 22.92 47.03
CA ALA A 17 -68.29 22.66 47.66
C ALA A 17 -68.12 21.14 47.74
N SER A 18 -67.43 20.55 46.77
CA SER A 18 -66.79 19.25 46.96
C SER A 18 -65.79 18.92 45.84
N ARG A 19 -64.52 18.92 46.24
CA ARG A 19 -63.47 17.93 45.93
C ARG A 19 -63.27 17.54 44.46
N GLY A 20 -62.15 18.01 43.90
CA GLY A 20 -61.62 17.56 42.63
C GLY A 20 -61.36 16.05 42.59
N VAL A 21 -61.61 15.48 41.42
CA VAL A 21 -61.14 14.16 41.01
C VAL A 21 -60.47 14.35 39.66
N ALA A 22 -59.17 14.06 39.58
CA ALA A 22 -58.41 14.14 38.33
C ALA A 22 -58.83 12.99 37.39
N PHE A 23 -59.21 13.33 36.16
CA PHE A 23 -59.70 12.41 35.13
C PHE A 23 -58.62 11.50 34.49
N SER A 24 -57.47 11.24 35.15
CA SER A 24 -56.34 10.51 34.52
C SER A 24 -56.13 9.08 35.00
N ALA A 25 -57.02 8.49 35.79
CA ALA A 25 -56.83 7.13 36.30
C ALA A 25 -58.09 6.28 36.16
N SER A 26 -58.41 5.91 34.93
CA SER A 26 -59.41 4.87 34.63
C SER A 26 -58.78 3.50 34.93
N PRO A 27 -59.21 2.74 35.96
CA PRO A 27 -58.67 1.41 36.26
C PRO A 27 -59.06 0.36 35.20
N VAL A 28 -59.91 0.72 34.24
CA VAL A 28 -60.41 -0.15 33.15
C VAL A 28 -59.37 -0.37 32.04
N LEU A 29 -58.24 0.35 32.06
CA LEU A 29 -57.13 0.20 31.10
C LEU A 29 -55.88 -0.47 31.70
N GLN A 30 -55.89 -0.86 32.99
CA GLN A 30 -54.79 -1.63 33.58
C GLN A 30 -54.91 -3.10 33.20
N VAL A 31 -54.62 -3.41 31.94
CA VAL A 31 -54.28 -4.78 31.55
C VAL A 31 -52.97 -5.11 32.26
N ALA A 32 -53.06 -5.77 33.42
CA ALA A 32 -51.92 -6.36 34.10
C ALA A 32 -51.40 -7.52 33.22
N MET A 33 -50.63 -7.18 32.18
CA MET A 33 -49.97 -8.19 31.37
C MET A 33 -49.03 -8.98 32.27
N PRO A 34 -49.08 -10.33 32.26
CA PRO A 34 -48.23 -11.13 33.11
C PRO A 34 -46.76 -10.79 32.83
N ALA A 35 -46.06 -10.22 33.82
CA ALA A 35 -44.68 -9.75 33.68
C ALA A 35 -43.68 -10.88 33.30
N TRP A 36 -44.10 -12.14 33.37
CA TRP A 36 -43.31 -13.28 32.87
C TRP A 36 -43.23 -13.30 31.35
N ARG A 37 -44.28 -12.90 30.62
CA ARG A 37 -44.29 -12.86 29.14
C ARG A 37 -43.29 -11.84 28.61
N SER A 38 -43.25 -10.64 29.19
CA SER A 38 -42.29 -9.61 28.81
C SER A 38 -40.85 -9.98 29.16
N ARG A 39 -40.63 -10.64 30.31
CA ARG A 39 -39.30 -11.16 30.69
C ARG A 39 -38.81 -12.26 29.75
N VAL A 40 -39.70 -13.17 29.31
CA VAL A 40 -39.35 -14.21 28.34
C VAL A 40 -38.98 -13.59 26.99
N VAL A 41 -39.76 -12.64 26.48
CA VAL A 41 -39.44 -11.95 25.21
C VAL A 41 -38.11 -11.20 25.31
N LEU A 42 -37.86 -10.50 26.42
CA LEU A 42 -36.59 -9.80 26.65
C LEU A 42 -35.40 -10.78 26.71
N PHE A 43 -35.57 -11.93 27.37
CA PHE A 43 -34.54 -12.96 27.44
C PHE A 43 -34.22 -13.56 26.06
N VAL A 44 -35.25 -13.87 25.27
CA VAL A 44 -35.07 -14.38 23.90
C VAL A 44 -34.37 -13.34 23.02
N LEU A 45 -34.75 -12.07 23.13
CA LEU A 45 -34.11 -10.98 22.40
C LEU A 45 -32.64 -10.83 22.80
N PHE A 46 -32.34 -10.88 24.10
CA PHE A 46 -30.97 -10.83 24.60
C PHE A 46 -30.12 -12.01 24.09
N MET A 47 -30.68 -13.23 24.10
CA MET A 47 -30.04 -14.42 23.53
C MET A 47 -29.76 -14.27 22.03
N ALA A 48 -30.69 -13.68 21.27
CA ALA A 48 -30.48 -13.42 19.85
C ALA A 48 -29.32 -12.44 19.61
N PHE A 49 -29.27 -11.33 20.37
CA PHE A 49 -28.16 -10.38 20.30
C PHE A 49 -26.82 -11.01 20.72
N PHE A 50 -26.83 -11.84 21.77
CA PHE A 50 -25.64 -12.55 22.22
C PHE A 50 -25.11 -13.52 21.14
N ALA A 51 -26.00 -14.27 20.49
CA ALA A 51 -25.64 -15.17 19.39
C ALA A 51 -25.02 -14.41 18.20
N LEU A 52 -25.57 -13.24 17.84
CA LEU A 52 -25.00 -12.39 16.79
C LEU A 52 -23.63 -11.85 17.19
N ALA A 53 -23.45 -11.40 18.43
CA ALA A 53 -22.16 -10.92 18.94
C ALA A 53 -21.09 -12.03 18.93
N ALA A 54 -21.45 -13.23 19.40
CA ALA A 54 -20.57 -14.40 19.36
C ALA A 54 -20.20 -14.77 17.91
N ARG A 55 -21.17 -14.74 16.99
CA ARG A 55 -20.93 -15.00 15.56
C ARG A 55 -20.01 -13.95 14.93
N ALA A 56 -20.18 -12.68 15.29
CA ALA A 56 -19.34 -11.59 14.82
C ALA A 56 -17.91 -11.71 15.33
N LEU A 57 -17.72 -12.00 16.62
CA LEU A 57 -16.40 -12.24 17.23
C LEU A 57 -15.70 -13.44 16.59
N TRP A 58 -16.43 -14.53 16.32
CA TRP A 58 -15.89 -15.71 15.64
C TRP A 58 -15.42 -15.38 14.22
N LEU A 59 -16.23 -14.62 13.47
CA LEU A 59 -15.88 -14.21 12.12
C LEU A 59 -14.67 -13.25 12.12
N GLN A 60 -14.64 -12.25 13.00
CA GLN A 60 -13.53 -11.29 13.11
C GLN A 60 -12.24 -11.93 13.63
N GLY A 61 -12.31 -12.95 14.48
CA GLY A 61 -11.13 -13.65 15.01
C GLY A 61 -10.51 -14.64 14.01
N MET A 62 -11.34 -15.36 13.24
CA MET A 62 -10.85 -16.41 12.33
C MET A 62 -10.53 -15.89 10.91
N SER A 63 -11.24 -14.87 10.42
CA SER A 63 -11.07 -14.37 9.04
C SER A 63 -9.95 -13.34 8.88
N THR A 64 -9.56 -12.65 9.95
CA THR A 64 -8.51 -11.63 9.89
C THR A 64 -7.14 -12.22 9.61
N ASP A 65 -6.79 -13.35 10.21
CA ASP A 65 -5.46 -13.95 10.07
C ASP A 65 -5.23 -14.52 8.65
N PHE A 66 -6.27 -15.11 8.04
CA PHE A 66 -6.21 -15.60 6.65
C PHE A 66 -6.15 -14.44 5.64
N LEU A 67 -6.98 -13.41 5.82
CA LEU A 67 -6.99 -12.22 4.96
C LEU A 67 -5.72 -11.37 5.11
N GLN A 68 -5.17 -11.26 6.32
CA GLN A 68 -3.89 -10.58 6.56
C GLN A 68 -2.72 -11.32 5.95
N LYS A 69 -2.68 -12.65 6.01
CA LYS A 69 -1.65 -13.46 5.32
C LYS A 69 -1.75 -13.33 3.80
N GLN A 70 -2.96 -13.32 3.24
CA GLN A 70 -3.18 -13.13 1.81
C GLN A 70 -2.93 -11.68 1.36
N GLY A 71 -3.15 -10.70 2.24
CA GLY A 71 -2.71 -9.33 2.04
C GLY A 71 -1.18 -9.22 2.04
N ALA A 72 -0.51 -9.78 3.04
CA ALA A 72 0.95 -9.76 3.15
C ALA A 72 1.63 -10.44 1.95
N SER A 73 1.07 -11.51 1.38
CA SER A 73 1.61 -12.13 0.18
C SER A 73 1.45 -11.28 -1.10
N ARG A 74 0.46 -10.38 -1.14
CA ARG A 74 0.29 -9.40 -2.23
C ARG A 74 1.31 -8.25 -2.15
N TYR A 75 1.75 -7.90 -0.94
CA TYR A 75 2.75 -6.85 -0.71
C TYR A 75 4.19 -7.37 -0.71
N ALA A 76 4.39 -8.66 -0.50
CA ALA A 76 5.71 -9.29 -0.50
C ALA A 76 6.36 -9.18 -1.88
N ARG A 77 7.25 -8.19 -2.06
CA ARG A 77 8.04 -8.06 -3.29
C ARG A 77 9.36 -8.80 -3.09
N THR A 78 9.60 -9.78 -3.97
CA THR A 78 10.91 -10.43 -4.02
C THR A 78 11.79 -9.59 -4.93
N LEU A 79 12.73 -8.84 -4.35
CA LEU A 79 13.71 -8.08 -5.09
C LEU A 79 14.94 -8.96 -5.31
N GLU A 80 15.29 -9.16 -6.57
CA GLU A 80 16.56 -9.81 -6.93
C GLU A 80 17.72 -8.86 -6.62
N LEU A 81 18.70 -9.38 -5.88
CA LEU A 81 19.94 -8.68 -5.57
C LEU A 81 21.02 -9.21 -6.51
N PRO A 82 21.39 -8.47 -7.57
CA PRO A 82 22.38 -8.93 -8.53
C PRO A 82 23.71 -9.18 -7.80
N ALA A 83 24.33 -10.33 -8.10
CA ALA A 83 25.64 -10.66 -7.57
C ALA A 83 26.72 -9.77 -8.20
N THR A 84 27.76 -9.47 -7.44
CA THR A 84 28.95 -8.82 -7.98
C THR A 84 29.84 -9.88 -8.60
N ARG A 85 30.10 -9.75 -9.91
CA ARG A 85 30.98 -10.66 -10.65
C ARG A 85 32.44 -10.55 -10.17
N GLY A 86 33.14 -11.68 -10.17
CA GLY A 86 34.53 -11.81 -9.73
C GLY A 86 35.52 -10.94 -10.52
N LYS A 87 36.58 -10.48 -9.86
CA LYS A 87 37.68 -9.75 -10.50
C LYS A 87 38.62 -10.73 -11.20
N ILE A 88 39.09 -10.38 -12.39
CA ILE A 88 40.15 -11.11 -13.09
C ILE A 88 41.45 -10.32 -12.91
N THR A 89 42.49 -11.00 -12.45
CA THR A 89 43.82 -10.42 -12.24
C THR A 89 44.90 -11.22 -12.92
N ASP A 90 45.96 -10.56 -13.36
CA ASP A 90 47.18 -11.22 -13.85
C ASP A 90 47.97 -11.86 -12.68
N ARG A 91 49.00 -12.64 -13.01
CA ARG A 91 49.97 -13.26 -12.08
C ARG A 91 50.63 -12.27 -11.12
N ASN A 92 50.73 -11.00 -11.51
CA ASN A 92 51.31 -9.93 -10.71
C ASN A 92 50.27 -9.18 -9.86
N GLY A 93 49.00 -9.60 -9.88
CA GLY A 93 47.90 -8.98 -9.14
C GLY A 93 47.28 -7.75 -9.81
N GLN A 94 47.71 -7.39 -11.02
CA GLN A 94 47.12 -6.28 -11.79
C GLN A 94 45.71 -6.66 -12.26
N VAL A 95 44.76 -5.73 -12.17
CA VAL A 95 43.36 -5.97 -12.51
C VAL A 95 43.15 -5.90 -14.01
N LEU A 96 42.74 -7.01 -14.60
CA LEU A 96 42.43 -7.12 -16.03
C LEU A 96 40.94 -6.90 -16.31
N ALA A 97 40.07 -7.31 -15.38
CA ALA A 97 38.64 -7.05 -15.47
C ALA A 97 38.01 -6.88 -14.09
N SER A 98 37.12 -5.91 -13.97
CA SER A 98 36.41 -5.60 -12.73
C SER A 98 34.98 -5.17 -13.01
N SER A 99 34.09 -5.36 -12.03
CA SER A 99 32.69 -4.96 -12.13
C SER A 99 32.46 -3.66 -11.39
N VAL A 100 32.00 -2.65 -12.12
CA VAL A 100 31.72 -1.31 -11.61
C VAL A 100 30.21 -1.19 -11.36
N PRO A 101 29.79 -0.65 -10.20
CA PRO A 101 28.37 -0.43 -9.92
C PRO A 101 27.80 0.63 -10.85
N VAL A 102 26.69 0.30 -11.50
CA VAL A 102 25.92 1.19 -12.39
C VAL A 102 24.44 1.05 -12.07
N LYS A 103 23.60 1.87 -12.68
CA LYS A 103 22.15 1.79 -12.54
C LYS A 103 21.49 1.64 -13.92
N ALA A 104 20.47 0.79 -14.01
CA ALA A 104 19.51 0.86 -15.10
C ALA A 104 18.40 1.83 -14.73
N ILE A 105 18.06 2.69 -15.68
CA ILE A 105 16.94 3.63 -15.58
C ILE A 105 15.76 3.02 -16.33
N TRP A 106 14.66 2.83 -15.62
CA TRP A 106 13.42 2.34 -16.19
C TRP A 106 12.28 3.29 -15.83
N ALA A 107 11.22 3.21 -16.63
CA ALA A 107 10.08 4.10 -16.58
C ALA A 107 8.78 3.31 -16.53
N ILE A 108 7.82 3.87 -15.79
CA ILE A 108 6.39 3.59 -15.93
C ILE A 108 5.86 4.67 -16.89
N PRO A 109 5.54 4.32 -18.15
CA PRO A 109 5.26 5.33 -19.16
C PRO A 109 4.07 6.25 -18.83
N ASP A 110 3.02 5.72 -18.22
CA ASP A 110 1.83 6.49 -17.83
C ASP A 110 2.20 7.62 -16.86
N ASP A 111 2.94 7.30 -15.79
CA ASP A 111 3.37 8.26 -14.77
C ASP A 111 4.36 9.31 -15.32
N VAL A 112 5.23 8.90 -16.25
CA VAL A 112 6.28 9.78 -16.80
C VAL A 112 5.70 10.78 -17.80
N GLN A 113 4.64 10.41 -18.54
CA GLN A 113 4.01 11.27 -19.53
C GLN A 113 3.31 12.49 -18.93
N GLU A 114 2.87 12.41 -17.67
CA GLU A 114 2.26 13.52 -16.93
C GLU A 114 3.29 14.59 -16.50
N ALA A 115 4.59 14.30 -16.63
CA ALA A 115 5.64 15.20 -16.17
C ALA A 115 5.79 16.46 -17.06
N PRO A 116 6.28 17.59 -16.49
CA PRO A 116 6.55 18.80 -17.26
C PRO A 116 7.52 18.56 -18.42
N LYS A 117 7.23 19.16 -19.59
CA LYS A 117 8.05 19.02 -20.81
C LYS A 117 9.51 19.40 -20.61
N ASP A 118 9.79 20.38 -19.74
CA ASP A 118 11.16 20.82 -19.44
C ASP A 118 11.95 19.74 -18.70
N LYS A 119 11.32 19.04 -17.75
CA LYS A 119 11.95 17.91 -17.04
C LYS A 119 12.22 16.74 -17.97
N LEU A 120 11.32 16.47 -18.91
CA LEU A 120 11.50 15.42 -19.92
C LEU A 120 12.68 15.72 -20.86
N ARG A 121 12.89 17.00 -21.20
CA ARG A 121 14.06 17.45 -21.96
C ARG A 121 15.37 17.24 -21.20
N ASP A 122 15.38 17.57 -19.92
CA ASP A 122 16.58 17.37 -19.09
C ASP A 122 16.87 15.88 -18.86
N LEU A 123 15.81 15.07 -18.72
CA LEU A 123 15.94 13.61 -18.70
C LEU A 123 16.55 13.08 -20.00
N ALA A 124 16.06 13.52 -21.16
CA ALA A 124 16.58 13.11 -22.46
C ALA A 124 18.07 13.45 -22.61
N LYS A 125 18.48 14.66 -22.21
CA LYS A 125 19.89 15.08 -22.19
C LYS A 125 20.76 14.22 -21.28
N LEU A 126 20.31 13.95 -20.04
CA LEU A 126 21.06 13.10 -19.10
C LEU A 126 21.18 11.65 -19.58
N LEU A 127 20.18 11.18 -20.32
CA LEU A 127 20.17 9.87 -20.93
C LEU A 127 20.89 9.83 -22.29
N ASP A 128 21.42 10.96 -22.77
CA ASP A 128 22.09 11.09 -24.07
C ASP A 128 21.21 10.53 -25.22
N MET A 129 19.95 10.98 -25.25
CA MET A 129 18.97 10.62 -26.28
C MET A 129 18.15 11.85 -26.68
N SER A 130 17.55 11.80 -27.87
CA SER A 130 16.67 12.88 -28.32
C SER A 130 15.28 12.83 -27.63
N ASP A 131 14.60 13.98 -27.57
CA ASP A 131 13.21 14.07 -27.09
C ASP A 131 12.29 13.12 -27.87
N ALA A 132 12.54 12.94 -29.16
CA ALA A 132 11.76 12.07 -30.03
C ALA A 132 11.95 10.58 -29.68
N GLU A 133 13.21 10.17 -29.43
CA GLU A 133 13.52 8.79 -29.01
C GLU A 133 12.95 8.48 -27.63
N LEU A 134 13.05 9.43 -26.69
CA LEU A 134 12.46 9.29 -25.36
C LEU A 134 10.94 9.12 -25.46
N ARG A 135 10.26 9.97 -26.24
CA ARG A 135 8.81 9.85 -26.47
C ARG A 135 8.43 8.53 -27.11
N LYS A 136 9.19 8.06 -28.11
CA LYS A 136 8.95 6.75 -28.74
C LYS A 136 9.11 5.59 -27.77
N LYS A 137 10.04 5.68 -26.81
CA LYS A 137 10.19 4.67 -25.74
C LYS A 137 9.04 4.71 -24.73
N LEU A 138 8.50 5.90 -24.47
CA LEU A 138 7.37 6.10 -23.56
C LEU A 138 6.01 5.85 -24.23
N ASP A 139 5.94 5.86 -25.56
CA ASP A 139 4.76 5.48 -26.34
C ASP A 139 4.62 3.95 -26.40
N SER A 140 4.42 3.34 -25.24
CA SER A 140 4.26 1.91 -25.08
C SER A 140 3.22 1.61 -24.01
N ASP A 141 2.25 0.76 -24.33
CA ASP A 141 1.21 0.28 -23.39
C ASP A 141 1.74 -0.65 -22.27
N ARG A 142 3.06 -0.64 -22.04
CA ARG A 142 3.72 -1.48 -21.05
C ARG A 142 3.87 -0.69 -19.75
N ASN A 143 3.51 -1.31 -18.64
CA ASN A 143 3.74 -0.75 -17.28
C ASN A 143 5.24 -0.59 -16.92
N PHE A 144 6.15 -1.06 -17.78
CA PHE A 144 7.58 -1.07 -17.53
C PHE A 144 8.37 -0.99 -18.83
N VAL A 145 9.26 0.01 -18.95
CA VAL A 145 10.18 0.16 -20.07
C VAL A 145 11.57 0.58 -19.59
N TYR A 146 12.62 -0.11 -20.06
CA TYR A 146 13.99 0.37 -19.87
C TYR A 146 14.28 1.56 -20.77
N LEU A 147 14.59 2.71 -20.16
CA LEU A 147 15.02 3.90 -20.90
C LEU A 147 16.48 3.72 -21.35
N LYS A 148 17.37 3.44 -20.38
CA LYS A 148 18.79 3.20 -20.60
C LYS A 148 19.35 2.26 -19.54
N ARG A 149 20.18 1.31 -19.96
CA ARG A 149 20.90 0.39 -19.07
C ARG A 149 22.34 0.87 -18.84
N GLN A 150 22.96 0.39 -17.77
CA GLN A 150 24.36 0.69 -17.43
C GLN A 150 24.71 2.19 -17.36
N VAL A 151 23.82 3.00 -16.78
CA VAL A 151 24.06 4.43 -16.53
C VAL A 151 24.97 4.60 -15.31
N GLU A 152 25.98 5.46 -15.44
CA GLU A 152 26.88 5.80 -14.34
C GLU A 152 26.11 6.36 -13.14
N GLN A 153 26.61 6.08 -11.94
CA GLN A 153 25.92 6.42 -10.70
C GLN A 153 25.67 7.93 -10.57
N ASP A 154 26.65 8.77 -10.93
CA ASP A 154 26.52 10.23 -10.85
C ASP A 154 25.40 10.77 -11.76
N THR A 155 25.27 10.20 -12.97
CA THR A 155 24.21 10.58 -13.92
C THR A 155 22.86 10.07 -13.46
N ALA A 156 22.79 8.83 -12.96
CA ALA A 156 21.57 8.27 -12.40
C ALA A 156 21.07 9.06 -11.18
N ASP A 157 21.97 9.54 -10.32
CA ASP A 157 21.61 10.36 -9.17
C ASP A 157 21.10 11.75 -9.58
N LYS A 158 21.62 12.33 -10.69
CA LYS A 158 21.05 13.54 -11.31
C LYS A 158 19.63 13.28 -11.84
N ILE A 159 19.39 12.13 -12.47
CA ILE A 159 18.08 11.74 -12.98
C ILE A 159 17.06 11.61 -11.84
N VAL A 160 17.42 10.93 -10.75
CA VAL A 160 16.56 10.80 -9.56
C VAL A 160 16.25 12.17 -8.94
N LYS A 161 17.22 13.08 -8.93
CA LYS A 161 17.03 14.47 -8.45
C LYS A 161 16.02 15.29 -9.26
N LEU A 162 15.70 14.91 -10.51
CA LEU A 162 14.65 15.58 -11.29
C LEU A 162 13.25 15.39 -10.67
N GLY A 163 13.06 14.34 -9.86
CA GLY A 163 11.79 14.06 -9.18
C GLY A 163 10.65 13.87 -10.18
N ILE A 164 10.88 13.07 -11.23
CA ILE A 164 9.87 12.70 -12.22
C ILE A 164 9.18 11.43 -11.71
N ALA A 165 7.85 11.46 -11.61
CA ALA A 165 7.05 10.30 -11.23
C ALA A 165 7.23 9.17 -12.26
N GLY A 166 7.27 7.92 -11.82
CA GLY A 166 7.45 6.76 -12.69
C GLY A 166 8.87 6.48 -13.14
N ILE A 167 9.86 7.33 -12.84
CA ILE A 167 11.27 7.02 -13.08
C ILE A 167 11.85 6.29 -11.88
N GLU A 168 12.36 5.10 -12.12
CA GLU A 168 12.92 4.23 -11.11
C GLU A 168 14.29 3.71 -11.53
N THR A 169 15.09 3.31 -10.53
CA THR A 169 16.45 2.82 -10.77
C THR A 169 16.62 1.39 -10.27
N ARG A 170 17.28 0.56 -11.07
CA ARG A 170 17.68 -0.80 -10.69
C ARG A 170 19.21 -0.86 -10.61
N LYS A 171 19.75 -1.43 -9.54
CA LYS A 171 21.19 -1.67 -9.42
C LYS A 171 21.62 -2.69 -10.47
N GLU A 172 22.70 -2.40 -11.18
CA GLU A 172 23.33 -3.27 -12.15
C GLU A 172 24.85 -3.17 -11.99
N TYR A 173 25.58 -4.03 -12.70
CA TYR A 173 27.02 -3.94 -12.82
C TYR A 173 27.41 -3.85 -14.29
N LYS A 174 28.43 -3.04 -14.57
CA LYS A 174 29.07 -2.94 -15.88
C LYS A 174 30.49 -3.46 -15.77
N ARG A 175 30.90 -4.26 -16.75
CA ARG A 175 32.25 -4.78 -16.81
C ARG A 175 33.22 -3.72 -17.34
N PHE A 176 34.32 -3.52 -16.62
CA PHE A 176 35.38 -2.56 -16.92
C PHE A 176 36.71 -3.29 -17.09
N TYR A 177 37.40 -3.00 -18.20
CA TYR A 177 38.65 -3.63 -18.63
C TYR A 177 39.75 -2.56 -18.69
N PRO A 178 40.59 -2.41 -17.64
CA PRO A 178 41.59 -1.34 -17.57
C PRO A 178 42.62 -1.39 -18.72
N GLU A 179 43.09 -2.58 -19.08
CA GLU A 179 44.07 -2.80 -20.15
C GLU A 179 43.45 -2.78 -21.56
N GLY A 180 42.13 -2.57 -21.66
CA GLY A 180 41.40 -2.40 -22.91
C GLY A 180 41.70 -3.48 -23.96
N GLU A 181 42.08 -3.03 -25.15
CA GLU A 181 42.25 -3.84 -26.35
C GLU A 181 43.40 -4.86 -26.25
N VAL A 182 44.44 -4.57 -25.46
CA VAL A 182 45.66 -5.40 -25.37
C VAL A 182 45.35 -6.81 -24.84
N MET A 183 44.39 -6.91 -23.92
CA MET A 183 44.00 -8.16 -23.27
C MET A 183 42.60 -8.64 -23.69
N ALA A 184 41.93 -7.93 -24.60
CA ALA A 184 40.53 -8.18 -24.96
C ALA A 184 40.28 -9.60 -25.48
N HIS A 185 41.18 -10.17 -26.28
CA HIS A 185 41.02 -11.52 -26.82
C HIS A 185 41.26 -12.63 -25.79
N VAL A 186 42.12 -12.39 -24.80
CA VAL A 186 42.41 -13.38 -23.75
C VAL A 186 41.32 -13.32 -22.68
N VAL A 187 41.04 -12.11 -22.18
CA VAL A 187 40.04 -11.90 -21.14
C VAL A 187 38.63 -12.12 -21.70
N GLY A 188 38.36 -11.64 -22.91
CA GLY A 188 37.04 -11.64 -23.51
C GLY A 188 36.17 -10.48 -23.02
N PHE A 189 34.87 -10.58 -23.30
CA PHE A 189 33.88 -9.57 -22.93
C PHE A 189 32.56 -10.19 -22.41
N THR A 190 31.73 -9.36 -21.79
CA THR A 190 30.37 -9.72 -21.34
C THR A 190 29.30 -8.99 -22.13
N ASN A 191 28.09 -9.53 -22.16
CA ASN A 191 26.92 -8.83 -22.70
C ASN A 191 26.29 -7.86 -21.66
N VAL A 192 25.16 -7.24 -22.02
CA VAL A 192 24.40 -6.33 -21.13
C VAL A 192 23.78 -7.01 -19.91
N GLU A 193 23.72 -8.34 -19.89
CA GLU A 193 23.23 -9.16 -18.77
C GLU A 193 24.38 -9.71 -17.91
N ASP A 194 25.60 -9.22 -18.11
CA ASP A 194 26.81 -9.66 -17.39
C ASP A 194 27.17 -11.14 -17.64
N ALA A 195 26.71 -11.71 -18.77
CA ALA A 195 27.07 -13.04 -19.23
C ALA A 195 28.31 -12.97 -20.14
N GLY A 196 29.36 -13.70 -19.77
CA GLY A 196 30.58 -13.84 -20.58
C GLY A 196 30.27 -14.42 -21.96
N GLN A 197 30.81 -13.79 -22.99
CA GLN A 197 30.61 -14.17 -24.40
C GLN A 197 31.86 -14.75 -25.04
N ASP A 198 33.04 -14.42 -24.52
CA ASP A 198 34.32 -14.83 -25.09
C ASP A 198 35.40 -14.99 -24.01
N GLY A 199 36.53 -15.58 -24.39
CA GLY A 199 37.76 -15.67 -23.59
C GLY A 199 37.56 -16.27 -22.20
N MET A 200 38.32 -15.76 -21.24
CA MET A 200 38.24 -16.15 -19.84
C MET A 200 36.89 -15.81 -19.19
N GLU A 201 36.21 -14.75 -19.65
CA GLU A 201 34.88 -14.38 -19.15
C GLU A 201 33.84 -15.47 -19.41
N LEU A 202 33.85 -16.07 -20.61
CA LEU A 202 32.99 -17.20 -20.94
C LEU A 202 33.48 -18.48 -20.24
N GLY A 203 34.78 -18.79 -20.33
CA GLY A 203 35.35 -20.01 -19.79
C GLY A 203 35.17 -20.16 -18.27
N SER A 204 35.24 -19.04 -17.54
CA SER A 204 35.08 -19.00 -16.07
C SER A 204 33.72 -18.45 -15.63
N GLN A 205 32.72 -18.36 -16.50
CA GLN A 205 31.40 -17.78 -16.21
C GLN A 205 30.78 -18.32 -14.92
N LYS A 206 30.83 -19.65 -14.71
CA LYS A 206 30.24 -20.31 -13.53
C LYS A 206 30.85 -19.83 -12.21
N THR A 207 32.14 -19.55 -12.21
CA THR A 207 32.88 -19.09 -11.02
C THR A 207 32.77 -17.58 -10.87
N LEU A 208 32.83 -16.84 -11.99
CA LEU A 208 32.84 -15.38 -11.99
C LEU A 208 31.46 -14.78 -11.70
N ALA A 209 30.37 -15.35 -12.21
CA ALA A 209 29.04 -14.75 -12.12
C ALA A 209 28.49 -14.65 -10.67
N GLY A 210 28.97 -15.51 -9.77
CA GLY A 210 28.42 -15.62 -8.43
C GLY A 210 26.97 -16.13 -8.43
N VAL A 211 26.26 -15.92 -7.31
CA VAL A 211 24.86 -16.35 -7.15
C VAL A 211 24.01 -15.16 -6.76
N THR A 212 23.01 -14.86 -7.58
CA THR A 212 22.03 -13.78 -7.33
C THR A 212 21.28 -14.06 -6.03
N GLY A 213 21.28 -13.07 -5.13
CA GLY A 213 20.52 -13.14 -3.90
C GLY A 213 19.06 -12.75 -4.12
N SER A 214 18.20 -13.05 -3.14
CA SER A 214 16.85 -12.49 -3.10
C SER A 214 16.58 -11.87 -1.74
N ARG A 215 15.89 -10.73 -1.75
CA ARG A 215 15.39 -10.08 -0.53
C ARG A 215 13.88 -9.94 -0.65
N ARG A 216 13.17 -10.56 0.29
CA ARG A 216 11.73 -10.35 0.47
C ARG A 216 11.53 -9.13 1.36
N VAL A 217 10.76 -8.15 0.86
CA VAL A 217 10.32 -6.96 1.60
C VAL A 217 8.80 -6.94 1.70
#